data_AF-A0A2Z3YVV7-F1
#
_entry.id   AF-A0A2Z3YVV7-F1
#
_cell.length_a   1.000
_cell.length_b   1.000
_cell.length_c   1.000
_cell.angle_alpha   90.00
_cell.angle_beta   90.00
_cell.angle_gamma   90.00
#
_symmetry.space_group_name_H-M   'P 1'
#
loop_
_entity.id
_entity.type
_entity.pdbx_description
1 polymer ?
#
loop_
_entity_poly.entity_id
_entity_poly.type
_entity_poly.pdbx_seq_one_letter_code
_entity_poly.pdbx_strand_id
1 'polypeptide(L)' 'MGIEDKFKNSAEDLTGKAKEAAGDVTDNDQLKGEGKADQAKASVKDAVENAKDKISEGINKITGN' A
#
# COMPACT_ATOMS: atom_id res chain seq x y z
N MET A 1 -13.67 -19.09 24.24
CA MET A 1 -13.27 -18.98 22.82
C MET A 1 -14.50 -19.34 22.02
N GLY A 2 -15.37 -18.36 21.89
CA GLY A 2 -16.82 -18.54 21.83
C GLY A 2 -17.37 -18.25 20.44
N ILE A 3 -18.63 -18.60 20.26
CA ILE A 3 -19.42 -18.30 19.04
C ILE A 3 -19.37 -16.80 18.69
N GLU A 4 -19.20 -15.93 19.71
CA GLU A 4 -18.89 -14.51 19.54
C GLU A 4 -17.66 -14.25 18.67
N ASP A 5 -16.55 -14.98 18.85
CA ASP A 5 -15.35 -14.83 18.02
C ASP A 5 -15.65 -15.19 16.56
N LYS A 6 -16.41 -16.26 16.30
CA LYS A 6 -16.79 -16.67 14.93
C LYS A 6 -17.78 -15.70 14.29
N PHE A 7 -18.72 -15.16 15.08
CA PHE A 7 -19.71 -14.21 14.61
C PHE A 7 -19.08 -12.85 14.32
N LYS A 8 -18.16 -12.40 15.18
CA LYS A 8 -17.39 -11.17 14.97
C LYS A 8 -16.50 -11.28 13.74
N ASN A 9 -15.82 -12.42 13.56
CA ASN A 9 -15.02 -12.66 12.37
C ASN A 9 -15.87 -12.70 11.08
N SER A 10 -17.06 -13.32 11.13
CA SER A 10 -17.98 -13.33 9.97
C SER A 10 -18.59 -11.96 9.70
N ALA A 11 -18.91 -11.19 10.75
CA ALA A 11 -19.45 -9.83 10.61
C ALA A 11 -18.39 -8.86 10.06
N GLU A 12 -17.13 -9.00 10.48
CA GLU A 12 -16.00 -8.25 9.91
C GLU A 12 -15.79 -8.61 8.43
N ASP A 13 -15.88 -9.88 8.04
CA ASP A 13 -15.81 -10.34 6.65
C ASP A 13 -16.95 -9.75 5.79
N LEU A 14 -18.17 -9.78 6.32
CA LEU A 14 -19.36 -9.22 5.65
C LEU A 14 -19.29 -7.71 5.52
N THR A 15 -18.80 -7.02 6.55
CA THR A 15 -18.61 -5.56 6.55
C THR A 15 -17.49 -5.16 5.61
N GLY A 16 -16.42 -5.96 5.51
CA GLY A 16 -15.33 -5.79 4.55
C GLY A 16 -15.82 -5.89 3.10
N LYS A 17 -16.54 -6.96 2.77
CA LYS A 17 -17.14 -7.15 1.43
C LYS A 17 -18.18 -6.08 1.10
N ALA A 18 -18.96 -5.64 2.08
CA ALA A 18 -19.91 -4.54 1.89
C ALA A 18 -19.18 -3.21 1.62
N LYS A 19 -18.05 -2.93 2.28
CA LYS A 19 -17.21 -1.76 1.99
C LYS A 19 -16.52 -1.84 0.64
N GLU A 20 -16.02 -3.01 0.23
CA GLU A 20 -15.47 -3.21 -1.11
C GLU A 20 -16.54 -3.01 -2.18
N ALA A 21 -17.70 -3.66 -2.05
CA ALA A 21 -18.80 -3.51 -2.99
C ALA A 21 -19.34 -2.08 -3.03
N ALA A 22 -19.45 -1.41 -1.87
CA ALA A 22 -19.82 0.00 -1.82
C ALA A 22 -18.72 0.90 -2.43
N GLY A 23 -17.44 0.60 -2.24
CA GLY A 23 -16.34 1.33 -2.85
C GLY A 23 -16.32 1.21 -4.38
N ASP A 24 -16.60 0.01 -4.89
CA ASP A 24 -16.71 -0.29 -6.33
C ASP A 24 -17.95 0.37 -6.95
N VAL A 25 -19.10 0.29 -6.28
CA VAL A 25 -20.39 0.82 -6.78
C VAL A 25 -20.49 2.34 -6.65
N THR A 26 -19.87 2.93 -5.64
CA THR A 26 -19.93 4.39 -5.44
C THR A 26 -18.94 5.14 -6.34
N ASP A 27 -18.13 4.43 -7.15
CA ASP A 27 -17.09 4.96 -8.05
C ASP A 27 -16.38 6.15 -7.39
N ASN A 28 -15.92 5.94 -6.15
CA ASN A 28 -15.36 7.00 -5.34
C ASN A 28 -13.97 7.31 -5.90
N ASP A 29 -13.93 8.18 -6.92
CA ASP A 29 -12.73 8.71 -7.58
C ASP A 29 -11.70 9.22 -6.56
N GLN A 30 -12.13 9.55 -5.34
CA GLN A 30 -11.26 9.89 -4.23
C GLN A 30 -10.42 8.69 -3.74
N LEU A 31 -11.00 7.51 -3.54
CA LEU A 31 -10.25 6.30 -3.13
C LEU A 31 -9.40 5.74 -4.27
N LYS A 32 -9.92 5.78 -5.51
CA LYS A 32 -9.17 5.39 -6.72
C LYS A 32 -8.03 6.37 -7.01
N GLY A 33 -8.23 7.65 -6.71
CA GLY A 33 -7.25 8.73 -6.81
C GLY A 33 -6.17 8.65 -5.72
N GLU A 34 -6.55 8.38 -4.47
CA GLU A 34 -5.61 8.16 -3.36
C GLU A 34 -4.73 6.94 -3.63
N GLY A 35 -5.31 5.81 -4.06
CA GLY A 35 -4.53 4.61 -4.41
C GLY A 35 -3.54 4.84 -5.56
N LYS A 36 -3.95 5.59 -6.60
CA LYS A 36 -3.04 5.99 -7.69
C LYS A 36 -1.95 6.96 -7.22
N ALA A 37 -2.29 7.89 -6.34
CA ALA A 37 -1.32 8.84 -5.77
C ALA A 37 -0.29 8.13 -4.87
N ASP A 38 -0.72 7.16 -4.06
CA ASP A 38 0.19 6.34 -3.25
C ASP A 38 1.07 5.43 -4.11
N GLN A 39 0.55 4.82 -5.16
CA GLN A 39 1.38 4.06 -6.10
C GLN A 39 2.41 4.93 -6.83
N ALA A 40 2.03 6.16 -7.21
CA ALA A 40 2.96 7.11 -7.81
C ALA A 40 4.05 7.54 -6.81
N LYS A 41 3.68 7.83 -5.56
CA LYS A 41 4.64 8.15 -4.49
C LYS A 41 5.59 7.00 -4.21
N ALA A 42 5.09 5.76 -4.13
CA ALA A 42 5.91 4.57 -3.93
C ALA A 42 6.92 4.40 -5.07
N SER A 43 6.47 4.51 -6.32
CA SER A 43 7.34 4.40 -7.51
C SER A 43 8.44 5.46 -7.54
N VAL A 44 8.11 6.71 -7.16
CA VAL A 44 9.10 7.79 -7.05
C VAL A 44 10.10 7.50 -5.92
N LYS A 45 9.62 7.01 -4.77
CA LYS A 45 10.46 6.70 -3.62
C LYS A 45 11.43 5.56 -3.93
N ASP A 46 10.95 4.49 -4.56
CA ASP A 46 11.77 3.36 -5.01
C ASP A 46 12.82 3.80 -6.05
N ALA A 47 12.47 4.68 -6.98
CA ALA A 47 13.42 5.22 -7.96
C ALA A 47 14.51 6.07 -7.29
N VAL A 48 14.13 6.88 -6.30
CA VAL A 48 15.07 7.71 -5.52
C VAL A 48 15.96 6.86 -4.63
N GLU A 49 15.44 5.84 -3.97
CA GLU A 49 16.22 4.91 -3.14
C GLU A 49 17.19 4.10 -4.01
N ASN A 50 16.74 3.54 -5.14
CA ASN A 50 17.65 2.86 -6.08
C ASN A 50 18.74 3.77 -6.63
N ALA A 51 18.42 5.04 -6.92
CA ALA A 51 19.42 6.02 -7.37
C ALA A 51 20.42 6.33 -6.25
N LYS A 52 19.95 6.54 -5.01
CA LYS A 52 20.81 6.77 -3.84
C LYS A 52 21.69 5.58 -3.53
N ASP A 53 21.18 4.36 -3.63
CA ASP A 53 21.96 3.15 -3.38
C ASP A 53 23.06 2.99 -4.43
N LYS A 54 22.75 3.16 -5.73
CA LYS A 54 23.78 3.11 -6.79
C LYS A 54 24.83 4.20 -6.66
N ILE A 55 24.41 5.41 -6.26
CA ILE A 55 25.33 6.51 -5.99
C ILE A 55 26.20 6.18 -4.78
N SER A 56 25.61 5.67 -3.69
CA SER A 56 26.34 5.33 -2.47
C SER A 56 27.28 4.15 -2.68
N GLU A 57 26.87 3.12 -3.43
CA GLU A 57 27.73 2.01 -3.85
C GLU A 57 28.89 2.50 -4.72
N GLY A 58 28.62 3.37 -5.70
CA GLY A 58 29.64 3.96 -6.56
C GLY A 58 30.62 4.82 -5.77
N ILE A 59 30.12 5.66 -4.87
CA ILE A 59 30.94 6.51 -3.99
C ILE A 59 31.75 5.66 -3.01
N ASN A 60 31.20 4.59 -2.43
CA ASN A 60 31.95 3.67 -1.56
C ASN A 60 33.06 2.96 -2.32
N LYS A 61 32.81 2.54 -3.56
CA LYS A 61 33.80 1.89 -4.42
C LYS A 61 34.93 2.84 -4.85
N ILE A 62 34.63 4.14 -4.95
CA ILE A 62 35.59 5.20 -5.30
C ILE A 62 36.33 5.72 -4.06
N THR A 63 35.67 5.78 -2.91
CA THR A 63 36.22 6.32 -1.65
C THR A 63 37.04 5.29 -0.88
N GLY A 64 36.87 3.99 -1.16
CA GLY A 64 37.78 2.93 -0.72
C GLY A 64 37.78 2.72 0.79
N ASN A 65 36.90 1.82 1.25
CA ASN A 65 37.15 1.00 2.44
C ASN A 65 37.10 -0.47 2.03
#